data_AF-A0A661Y383-F1
#
_entry.id   AF-A0A661Y383-F1
#
_cell.length_a   1.000
_cell.length_b   1.000
_cell.length_c   1.000
_cell.angle_alpha   90.00
_cell.angle_beta   90.00
_cell.angle_gamma   90.00
#
_symmetry.space_group_name_H-M   'P 1'
#
loop_
_entity.id
_entity.type
_entity.pdbx_description
1 polymer ?
#
loop_
_entity_poly.entity_id
_entity_poly.type
_entity_poly.pdbx_seq_one_letter_code
_entity_poly.pdbx_strand_id
1 'polypeptide(L)'
;MQDNLHDYRKNYEKAELTKNSVDPNPLQQFRTWFHEVQDAAVVDEANAMTLTTMGLDGFPKGRVVLLKKYDEYGFYFYTNYGSEKGKAILENNKVSLSFFWPGMERQILIKGVAEKTSVEDSDNYFAARPKGSQLGARVSKQSEIVVSRQALEDELNKLEAQFESIDVPKPTNWGGYVVKPVEFE
;
A
#
# COMPACT_ATOMS: atom_id res chain seq x y z
N MET A 1 33.13 -0.94 -20.61
CA MET A 1 32.08 -0.72 -21.62
C MET A 1 30.96 0.01 -20.93
N GLN A 2 30.47 1.09 -21.53
CA GLN A 2 29.34 1.85 -21.01
C GLN A 2 28.15 1.43 -21.85
N ASP A 3 27.24 0.64 -21.26
CA ASP A 3 26.09 0.13 -21.99
C ASP A 3 25.18 1.30 -22.40
N ASN A 4 24.84 1.38 -23.69
CA ASN A 4 23.96 2.40 -24.22
C ASN A 4 22.50 2.04 -23.92
N LEU A 5 21.93 2.62 -22.86
CA LEU A 5 20.55 2.34 -22.42
C LEU A 5 19.48 2.82 -23.42
N HIS A 6 19.83 3.61 -24.44
CA HIS A 6 18.89 4.08 -25.45
C HIS A 6 18.23 2.93 -26.23
N ASP A 7 18.95 1.83 -26.44
CA ASP A 7 18.50 0.71 -27.25
C ASP A 7 17.50 -0.20 -26.52
N TYR A 8 17.24 0.04 -25.23
CA TYR A 8 16.25 -0.71 -24.43
C TYR A 8 14.84 -0.15 -24.50
N ARG A 9 14.62 0.91 -25.29
CA ARG A 9 13.32 1.56 -25.42
C ARG A 9 12.29 0.60 -26.01
N LYS A 10 11.19 0.39 -25.29
CA LYS A 10 9.99 -0.29 -25.79
C LYS A 10 9.01 0.75 -26.33
N ASN A 11 8.30 0.40 -27.40
CA ASN A 11 7.12 1.13 -27.84
C ASN A 11 5.91 0.60 -27.09
N TYR A 12 5.09 1.49 -26.56
CA TYR A 12 3.88 1.17 -25.81
C TYR A 12 2.69 1.34 -26.75
N GLU A 13 2.11 0.21 -27.20
CA GLU A 13 1.13 0.15 -28.28
C GLU A 13 -0.12 -0.68 -27.90
N LYS A 14 -0.24 -1.14 -26.64
CA LYS A 14 -1.34 -2.03 -26.25
C LYS A 14 -2.72 -1.36 -26.21
N ALA A 15 -2.78 -0.07 -25.92
CA ALA A 15 -4.03 0.68 -25.85
C ALA A 15 -3.79 2.19 -25.99
N GLU A 16 -4.85 2.93 -26.34
CA GLU A 16 -4.87 4.39 -26.39
C GLU A 16 -5.88 4.94 -25.38
N LEU A 17 -5.51 6.00 -24.66
CA LEU A 17 -6.42 6.77 -23.81
C LEU A 17 -6.71 8.11 -24.48
N THR A 18 -7.97 8.35 -24.85
CA THR A 18 -8.41 9.59 -25.49
C THR A 18 -9.42 10.32 -24.62
N LYS A 19 -9.62 11.62 -24.86
CA LYS A 19 -10.65 12.43 -24.16
C LYS A 19 -12.07 11.89 -24.34
N ASN A 20 -12.33 11.17 -25.44
CA ASN A 20 -13.65 10.62 -25.73
C ASN A 20 -13.86 9.24 -25.11
N SER A 21 -12.79 8.53 -24.75
CA SER A 21 -12.84 7.18 -24.19
C SER A 21 -12.63 7.14 -22.68
N VAL A 22 -12.17 8.24 -22.06
CA VAL A 22 -11.99 8.33 -20.60
C VAL A 22 -13.32 8.54 -19.89
N ASP A 23 -13.52 7.84 -18.78
CA ASP A 23 -14.69 8.04 -17.91
C ASP A 23 -14.59 9.42 -17.23
N PRO A 24 -15.65 10.26 -17.27
CA PRO A 24 -15.65 11.56 -16.57
C PRO A 24 -15.55 11.41 -15.04
N ASN A 25 -15.86 10.23 -14.49
CA ASN A 25 -15.63 9.90 -13.10
C ASN A 25 -14.29 9.13 -12.96
N PRO A 26 -13.24 9.76 -12.42
CA PRO A 26 -11.92 9.14 -12.34
C PRO A 26 -11.88 7.90 -11.43
N LEU A 27 -12.77 7.80 -10.42
CA LEU A 27 -12.86 6.60 -9.60
C LEU A 27 -13.48 5.42 -10.38
N GLN A 28 -14.41 5.69 -11.30
CA GLN A 28 -14.92 4.66 -12.21
C GLN A 28 -13.86 4.26 -13.23
N GLN A 29 -13.08 5.21 -13.76
CA GLN A 29 -11.93 4.88 -14.61
C GLN A 29 -10.92 3.97 -13.90
N PHE A 30 -10.58 4.28 -12.64
CA PHE A 30 -9.73 3.43 -11.80
C PHE A 30 -10.34 2.02 -11.66
N ARG A 31 -11.62 1.92 -11.33
CA ARG A 31 -12.34 0.64 -11.17
C ARG A 31 -12.25 -0.22 -12.42
N THR A 32 -12.56 0.36 -13.57
CA THR A 32 -12.50 -0.33 -14.87
C THR A 32 -11.11 -0.87 -15.13
N TRP A 33 -10.07 -0.03 -15.00
CA TRP A 33 -8.69 -0.48 -15.22
C TRP A 33 -8.21 -1.51 -14.21
N PHE A 34 -8.59 -1.37 -12.95
CA PHE A 34 -8.23 -2.32 -11.90
C PHE A 34 -8.80 -3.72 -12.22
N HIS A 35 -10.08 -3.81 -12.63
CA HIS A 35 -10.68 -5.06 -13.06
C HIS A 35 -10.01 -5.65 -14.31
N GLU A 36 -9.75 -4.83 -15.33
CA GLU A 36 -9.05 -5.30 -16.54
C GLU A 36 -7.66 -5.88 -16.23
N VAL A 37 -6.92 -5.28 -15.29
CA VAL A 37 -5.60 -5.79 -14.87
C VAL A 37 -5.74 -7.12 -14.12
N GLN A 38 -6.74 -7.24 -13.25
CA GLN A 38 -7.03 -8.48 -12.54
C GLN A 38 -7.40 -9.61 -13.51
N ASP A 39 -8.28 -9.33 -14.47
CA ASP A 39 -8.78 -10.31 -15.44
C ASP A 39 -7.69 -10.75 -16.42
N ALA A 40 -6.78 -9.84 -16.79
CA ALA A 40 -5.68 -10.15 -17.70
C ALA A 40 -4.65 -11.12 -17.09
N ALA A 41 -4.55 -11.20 -15.77
CA ALA A 41 -3.60 -12.04 -15.04
C ALA A 41 -2.12 -11.88 -15.50
N VAL A 42 -1.77 -10.71 -16.03
CA VAL A 42 -0.41 -10.34 -16.46
C VAL A 42 0.37 -9.54 -15.41
N VAL A 43 -0.25 -9.31 -14.24
CA VAL A 43 0.34 -8.63 -13.08
C VAL A 43 0.03 -9.46 -11.83
N ASP A 44 1.07 -9.91 -11.13
CA ASP A 44 0.94 -10.81 -9.98
C ASP A 44 0.12 -10.19 -8.83
N GLU A 45 0.35 -8.92 -8.51
CA GLU A 45 -0.30 -8.23 -7.40
C GLU A 45 -0.83 -6.87 -7.86
N ALA A 46 -1.98 -6.88 -8.56
CA ALA A 46 -2.61 -5.67 -9.12
C ALA A 46 -2.91 -4.58 -8.07
N ASN A 47 -3.12 -4.97 -6.82
CA ASN A 47 -3.38 -4.08 -5.69
C ASN A 47 -2.11 -3.56 -4.99
N ALA A 48 -0.91 -3.92 -5.45
CA ALA A 48 0.32 -3.30 -4.98
C ALA A 48 0.42 -1.87 -5.52
N MET A 49 0.78 -0.93 -4.64
CA MET A 49 0.96 0.48 -4.97
C MET A 49 2.14 1.08 -4.23
N THR A 50 2.81 2.05 -4.85
CA THR A 50 3.82 2.87 -4.18
C THR A 50 3.15 4.02 -3.46
N LEU A 51 3.30 4.08 -2.14
CA LEU A 51 2.90 5.21 -1.30
C LEU A 51 4.11 6.13 -1.08
N THR A 52 3.98 7.38 -1.52
CA THR A 52 4.94 8.44 -1.25
C THR A 52 4.44 9.36 -0.15
N THR A 53 5.28 9.58 0.86
CA THR A 53 5.03 10.51 1.98
C THR A 53 6.18 11.51 2.07
N MET A 54 5.94 12.67 2.70
CA MET A 54 7.02 13.59 3.07
C MET A 54 7.65 13.12 4.38
N GLY A 55 8.89 12.65 4.32
CA GLY A 55 9.67 12.24 5.50
C GLY A 55 9.87 13.40 6.47
N LEU A 56 10.13 13.07 7.74
CA LEU A 56 10.38 14.06 8.79
C LEU A 56 11.68 14.86 8.57
N ASP A 57 12.56 14.36 7.71
CA ASP A 57 13.77 15.02 7.23
C ASP A 57 13.52 15.97 6.04
N GLY A 58 12.26 16.12 5.61
CA GLY A 58 11.85 16.95 4.48
C GLY A 58 12.01 16.28 3.12
N PHE A 59 12.49 15.04 3.04
CA PHE A 59 12.64 14.33 1.77
C PHE A 59 11.41 13.48 1.45
N PRO A 60 10.93 13.42 0.19
CA PRO A 60 9.89 12.49 -0.19
C PRO A 60 10.44 11.06 -0.14
N LYS A 61 9.62 10.13 0.36
CA LYS A 61 9.99 8.72 0.45
C LYS A 61 8.86 7.83 -0.05
N GLY A 62 9.16 7.06 -1.09
CA GLY A 62 8.28 6.05 -1.66
C GLY A 62 8.53 4.66 -1.05
N ARG A 63 7.47 3.89 -0.86
CA ARG A 63 7.55 2.44 -0.56
C ARG A 63 6.30 1.72 -1.04
N VAL A 64 6.41 0.43 -1.33
CA VAL A 64 5.27 -0.41 -1.69
C VAL A 64 4.38 -0.66 -0.46
N VAL A 65 3.08 -0.53 -0.65
CA VAL A 65 2.01 -0.95 0.25
C VAL A 65 0.91 -1.62 -0.57
N LEU A 66 0.00 -2.31 0.09
CA LEU A 66 -1.11 -2.98 -0.59
C LEU A 66 -2.40 -2.21 -0.38
N LEU A 67 -3.08 -1.90 -1.47
CA LEU A 67 -4.48 -1.49 -1.45
C LEU A 67 -5.33 -2.65 -0.93
N LYS A 68 -6.21 -2.37 0.04
CA LYS A 68 -7.07 -3.39 0.68
C LYS A 68 -8.54 -3.15 0.49
N LYS A 69 -8.91 -1.90 0.24
CA LYS A 69 -10.28 -1.48 -0.08
C LYS A 69 -10.18 -0.16 -0.83
N TYR A 70 -11.13 0.09 -1.72
CA TYR A 70 -11.38 1.42 -2.25
C TYR A 70 -12.88 1.60 -2.46
N ASP A 71 -13.38 2.78 -2.14
CA ASP A 71 -14.79 3.14 -2.26
C ASP A 71 -14.91 4.64 -2.56
N GLU A 72 -16.12 5.20 -2.46
CA GLU A 72 -16.36 6.64 -2.65
C GLU A 72 -15.59 7.55 -1.68
N TYR A 73 -15.10 7.02 -0.55
CA TYR A 73 -14.32 7.77 0.42
C TYR A 73 -12.81 7.75 0.13
N GLY A 74 -12.32 6.77 -0.64
CA GLY A 74 -10.94 6.77 -1.13
C GLY A 74 -10.27 5.41 -1.10
N PHE A 75 -8.94 5.42 -0.90
CA PHE A 75 -8.06 4.25 -1.05
C PHE A 75 -7.47 3.82 0.29
N TYR A 76 -7.74 2.58 0.69
CA TYR A 76 -7.43 2.08 2.04
C TYR A 76 -6.20 1.18 2.03
N PHE A 77 -5.28 1.44 2.95
CA PHE A 77 -4.15 0.56 3.25
C PHE A 77 -3.91 0.51 4.75
N TYR A 78 -3.21 -0.52 5.23
CA TYR A 78 -2.99 -0.75 6.66
C TYR A 78 -1.50 -0.86 6.98
N THR A 79 -1.10 -0.30 8.13
CA THR A 79 0.31 -0.19 8.52
C THR A 79 0.45 -0.09 10.03
N ASN A 80 1.70 -0.12 10.50
CA ASN A 80 2.05 0.31 11.85
C ASN A 80 2.16 1.85 11.89
N TYR A 81 1.39 2.51 12.75
CA TYR A 81 1.40 3.96 12.97
C TYR A 81 2.73 4.48 13.52
N GLY A 82 3.50 3.63 14.23
CA GLY A 82 4.84 3.96 14.71
C GLY A 82 5.94 3.88 13.65
N SER A 83 5.62 3.38 12.45
CA SER A 83 6.57 3.32 11.35
C SER A 83 6.93 4.70 10.81
N GLU A 84 8.00 4.79 10.02
CA GLU A 84 8.42 6.05 9.42
C GLU A 84 7.30 6.67 8.57
N LYS A 85 6.62 5.88 7.71
CA LYS A 85 5.46 6.38 6.94
C LYS A 85 4.28 6.82 7.84
N GLY A 86 4.06 6.14 8.96
CA GLY A 86 2.99 6.47 9.90
C GLY A 86 3.24 7.80 10.61
N LYS A 87 4.48 8.02 11.04
CA LYS A 87 4.94 9.29 11.61
C LYS A 87 4.94 10.42 10.56
N ALA A 88 5.41 10.14 9.35
CA ALA A 88 5.38 11.08 8.23
C ALA A 88 3.94 11.54 7.90
N ILE A 89 2.97 10.62 7.83
CA ILE A 89 1.56 10.96 7.56
C ILE A 89 0.95 11.77 8.71
N LEU A 90 1.34 11.47 9.96
CA LEU A 90 0.87 12.22 11.11
C LEU A 90 1.31 13.70 11.05
N GLU A 91 2.54 13.95 10.61
CA GLU A 91 3.08 15.31 10.45
C GLU A 91 2.56 16.00 9.17
N ASN A 92 2.54 15.28 8.05
CA ASN A 92 2.05 15.78 6.78
C ASN A 92 1.22 14.69 6.09
N ASN A 93 -0.09 14.89 6.11
CA ASN A 93 -1.06 13.93 5.57
C ASN A 93 -1.24 13.99 4.05
N LYS A 94 -0.50 14.85 3.34
CA LYS A 94 -0.52 14.89 1.87
C LYS A 94 0.36 13.78 1.33
N VAL A 95 -0.24 12.86 0.59
CA VAL A 95 0.43 11.66 0.06
C VAL A 95 0.17 11.50 -1.43
N SER A 96 0.98 10.65 -2.07
CA SER A 96 0.75 10.18 -3.44
C SER A 96 0.75 8.66 -3.49
N LEU A 97 -0.18 8.09 -4.25
CA LEU A 97 -0.26 6.68 -4.60
C LEU A 97 0.10 6.51 -6.07
N SER A 98 0.95 5.54 -6.39
CA SER A 98 1.29 5.16 -7.76
C SER A 98 1.03 3.68 -7.96
N PHE A 99 0.14 3.35 -8.90
CA PHE A 99 -0.08 2.00 -9.41
C PHE A 99 0.68 1.86 -10.71
N PHE A 100 1.54 0.85 -10.83
CA PHE A 100 2.27 0.59 -12.06
C PHE A 100 2.01 -0.84 -12.52
N TRP A 101 1.34 -0.98 -13.66
CA TRP A 101 0.96 -2.25 -14.25
C TRP A 101 1.69 -2.43 -15.59
N PRO A 102 2.97 -2.84 -15.57
CA PRO A 102 3.79 -2.91 -16.78
C PRO A 102 3.23 -3.89 -17.80
N GLY A 103 2.60 -4.98 -17.36
CA GLY A 103 1.92 -5.94 -18.24
C GLY A 103 0.78 -5.32 -19.05
N MET A 104 0.18 -4.24 -18.55
CA MET A 104 -0.91 -3.51 -19.21
C MET A 104 -0.46 -2.17 -19.81
N GLU A 105 0.82 -1.81 -19.68
CA GLU A 105 1.36 -0.51 -20.11
C GLU A 105 0.63 0.68 -19.49
N ARG A 106 0.17 0.52 -18.25
CA ARG A 106 -0.62 1.53 -17.52
C ARG A 106 0.04 1.94 -16.22
N GLN A 107 -0.16 3.20 -15.89
CA GLN A 107 0.13 3.78 -14.59
C GLN A 107 -1.05 4.64 -14.16
N ILE A 108 -1.31 4.67 -12.85
CA ILE A 108 -2.24 5.62 -12.24
C ILE A 108 -1.49 6.34 -11.13
N LEU A 109 -1.57 7.66 -11.11
CA LEU A 109 -1.11 8.50 -9.99
C LEU A 109 -2.30 9.13 -9.30
N ILE A 110 -2.32 9.06 -7.97
CA ILE A 110 -3.38 9.63 -7.15
C ILE A 110 -2.72 10.47 -6.06
N LYS A 111 -2.94 11.78 -6.07
CA LYS A 111 -2.55 12.63 -4.94
C LYS A 111 -3.74 12.83 -4.02
N GLY A 112 -3.53 12.79 -2.71
CA GLY A 112 -4.63 12.81 -1.77
C GLY A 112 -4.23 13.16 -0.34
N VAL A 113 -5.23 13.18 0.52
CA VAL A 113 -5.10 13.42 1.95
C VAL A 113 -5.36 12.12 2.70
N ALA A 114 -4.38 11.66 3.48
CA ALA A 114 -4.48 10.44 4.28
C ALA A 114 -5.10 10.73 5.64
N GLU A 115 -6.14 9.98 6.00
CA GLU A 115 -6.79 10.02 7.31
C GLU A 115 -6.79 8.63 7.92
N LYS A 116 -6.73 8.52 9.25
CA LYS A 116 -6.88 7.22 9.90
C LYS A 116 -8.28 6.68 9.64
N THR A 117 -8.38 5.39 9.38
CA THR A 117 -9.69 4.72 9.34
C THR A 117 -10.32 4.70 10.73
N SER A 118 -11.59 4.28 10.80
CA SER A 118 -12.22 3.99 12.08
C SER A 118 -11.48 2.86 12.83
N VAL A 119 -11.71 2.79 14.14
CA VAL A 119 -11.17 1.72 14.97
C VAL A 119 -11.75 0.39 14.52
N GLU A 120 -13.05 0.38 14.21
CA GLU A 120 -13.81 -0.77 13.73
C GLU A 120 -13.25 -1.29 12.40
N ASP A 121 -12.93 -0.42 11.44
CA ASP A 121 -12.30 -0.81 10.17
C ASP A 121 -10.93 -1.45 10.40
N SER A 122 -10.17 -0.94 11.37
CA SER A 122 -8.85 -1.49 11.74
C SER A 122 -8.98 -2.84 12.44
N ASP A 123 -9.94 -3.00 13.34
CA ASP A 123 -10.21 -4.23 14.08
C ASP A 123 -10.68 -5.33 13.15
N ASN A 124 -11.68 -5.05 12.32
CA ASN A 124 -12.24 -5.99 11.35
C ASN A 124 -11.17 -6.49 10.37
N TYR A 125 -10.38 -5.56 9.80
CA TYR A 125 -9.32 -5.96 8.88
C TYR A 125 -8.18 -6.70 9.60
N PHE A 126 -7.80 -6.32 10.84
CA PHE A 126 -6.77 -7.06 11.58
C PHE A 126 -7.20 -8.50 11.86
N ALA A 127 -8.43 -8.70 12.33
CA ALA A 127 -8.99 -10.01 12.64
C ALA A 127 -9.05 -10.94 11.41
N ALA A 128 -9.30 -10.38 10.22
CA ALA A 128 -9.35 -11.14 8.97
C ALA A 128 -7.97 -11.57 8.42
N ARG A 129 -6.86 -11.03 8.96
CA ARG A 129 -5.51 -11.37 8.47
C ARG A 129 -5.12 -12.79 8.88
N PRO A 130 -4.28 -13.50 8.08
CA PRO A 130 -3.69 -14.76 8.50
C PRO A 130 -2.97 -14.61 9.84
N LYS A 131 -3.05 -15.63 10.71
CA LYS A 131 -2.50 -15.59 12.08
C LYS A 131 -1.02 -15.18 12.11
N GLY A 132 -0.19 -15.74 11.22
CA GLY A 132 1.22 -15.34 11.10
C GLY A 132 1.42 -13.86 10.76
N SER A 133 0.52 -13.26 9.98
CA SER A 133 0.52 -11.81 9.68
C SER A 133 0.10 -10.96 10.88
N GLN A 134 -0.86 -11.43 11.69
CA GLN A 134 -1.25 -10.78 12.95
C GLN A 134 -0.07 -10.79 13.93
N LEU A 135 0.60 -11.93 14.10
CA LEU A 135 1.77 -12.09 14.96
C LEU A 135 2.96 -11.27 14.46
N GLY A 136 3.26 -11.28 13.17
CA GLY A 136 4.33 -10.46 12.59
C GLY A 136 4.13 -8.95 12.82
N ALA A 137 2.87 -8.49 12.86
CA ALA A 137 2.55 -7.10 13.18
C ALA A 137 2.81 -6.74 14.66
N ARG A 138 2.85 -7.73 15.56
CA ARG A 138 3.27 -7.55 16.96
C ARG A 138 4.78 -7.57 17.14
N VAL A 139 5.45 -8.52 16.49
CA VAL A 139 6.90 -8.70 16.61
C VAL A 139 7.66 -7.50 16.04
N SER A 140 7.24 -7.03 14.87
CA SER A 140 7.98 -6.01 14.14
C SER A 140 7.63 -4.59 14.60
N LYS A 141 8.56 -3.96 15.32
CA LYS A 141 8.60 -2.49 15.46
C LYS A 141 9.03 -1.86 14.13
N GLN A 142 8.09 -1.80 13.19
CA GLN A 142 8.38 -1.49 11.79
C GLN A 142 9.18 -0.18 11.65
N SER A 143 10.31 -0.23 10.94
CA SER A 143 11.26 0.89 10.70
C SER A 143 12.21 1.21 11.85
N GLU A 144 12.22 0.43 12.94
CA GLU A 144 13.26 0.51 13.97
C GLU A 144 14.44 -0.42 13.63
N ILE A 145 15.64 -0.05 14.09
CA ILE A 145 16.82 -0.92 13.99
C ILE A 145 16.58 -2.14 14.91
N VAL A 146 16.77 -3.33 14.35
CA VAL A 146 16.66 -4.60 15.08
C VAL A 146 18.03 -5.08 15.52
N VAL A 147 18.10 -5.74 16.67
CA VAL A 147 19.36 -6.27 17.22
C VAL A 147 19.91 -7.39 16.33
N SER A 148 19.06 -8.31 15.89
CA SER A 148 19.41 -9.40 14.98
C SER A 148 18.16 -10.04 14.37
N ARG A 149 18.34 -10.85 13.33
CA ARG A 149 17.27 -11.71 12.78
C ARG A 149 16.77 -12.72 13.81
N GLN A 150 17.69 -13.35 14.54
CA GLN A 150 17.36 -14.35 15.56
C GLN A 150 16.43 -13.78 16.63
N ALA A 151 16.66 -12.53 17.07
CA ALA A 151 15.79 -11.89 18.06
C ALA A 151 14.33 -11.72 17.58
N LEU A 152 14.11 -11.51 16.27
CA LEU A 152 12.76 -11.45 15.70
C LEU A 152 12.11 -12.83 15.64
N GLU A 153 12.88 -13.86 15.29
CA GLU A 153 12.41 -15.24 15.20
C GLU A 153 12.06 -15.79 16.59
N ASP A 154 12.88 -15.50 17.61
CA ASP A 154 12.63 -15.91 18.99
C ASP A 154 11.36 -15.27 19.55
N GLU A 155 11.15 -13.97 19.31
CA GLU A 155 9.93 -13.28 19.75
C GLU A 155 8.70 -13.79 18.98
N LEU A 156 8.84 -14.10 17.68
CA LEU A 156 7.75 -14.70 16.91
C LEU A 156 7.33 -16.06 17.50
N ASN A 157 8.29 -16.97 17.73
CA ASN A 157 8.04 -18.30 18.29
C ASN A 157 7.35 -18.21 19.67
N LYS A 158 7.78 -17.24 20.50
CA LYS A 158 7.15 -16.98 21.80
C LYS A 158 5.69 -16.55 21.66
N LEU A 159 5.39 -15.64 20.73
CA LEU A 159 4.02 -15.20 20.49
C LEU A 159 3.17 -16.29 19.83
N GLU A 160 3.74 -17.12 18.95
CA GLU A 160 3.05 -18.28 18.37
C GLU A 160 2.58 -19.25 19.46
N ALA A 161 3.46 -19.59 20.41
CA ALA A 161 3.10 -20.42 21.56
C ALA A 161 2.06 -19.74 22.47
N GLN A 162 2.22 -18.43 22.73
CA GLN A 162 1.29 -17.68 23.57
C GLN A 162 -0.12 -17.62 22.98
N PHE A 163 -0.23 -17.46 21.66
CA PHE A 163 -1.50 -17.27 20.97
C PHE A 163 -1.98 -18.53 20.25
N GLU A 164 -1.44 -19.72 20.52
CA GLU A 164 -1.78 -20.94 19.78
C GLU A 164 -3.29 -21.21 19.75
N SER A 165 -3.96 -21.11 20.91
CA SER A 165 -5.38 -21.43 21.10
C SER A 165 -6.28 -20.21 21.36
N ILE A 166 -5.77 -18.99 21.22
CA ILE A 166 -6.52 -17.75 21.44
C ILE A 166 -6.31 -16.76 20.31
N ASP A 167 -7.22 -15.80 20.18
CA ASP A 167 -7.11 -14.74 19.19
C ASP A 167 -5.98 -13.77 19.50
N VAL A 168 -5.34 -13.27 18.45
CA VAL A 168 -4.31 -12.24 18.57
C VAL A 168 -5.01 -10.88 18.57
N PRO A 169 -5.02 -10.11 19.68
CA PRO A 169 -5.67 -8.80 19.68
C PRO A 169 -4.95 -7.81 18.76
N LYS A 170 -5.62 -6.83 18.16
CA LYS A 170 -4.92 -5.80 17.37
C LYS A 170 -3.96 -4.98 18.23
N PRO A 171 -2.71 -4.71 17.80
CA PRO A 171 -1.83 -3.75 18.47
C PRO A 171 -2.41 -2.33 18.46
N THR A 172 -2.17 -1.56 19.52
CA THR A 172 -2.65 -0.16 19.63
C THR A 172 -2.02 0.76 18.57
N ASN A 173 -0.78 0.49 18.20
CA ASN A 173 -0.03 1.21 17.16
C ASN A 173 -0.29 0.67 15.74
N TRP A 174 -1.32 -0.14 15.51
CA TRP A 174 -1.62 -0.70 14.20
C TRP A 174 -3.03 -0.32 13.73
N GLY A 175 -3.17 0.01 12.44
CA GLY A 175 -4.46 0.29 11.83
C GLY A 175 -4.37 0.77 10.40
N GLY A 176 -5.48 1.33 9.91
CA GLY A 176 -5.65 1.75 8.52
C GLY A 176 -5.48 3.26 8.30
N TYR A 177 -5.12 3.60 7.06
CA TYR A 177 -5.35 4.92 6.49
C TYR A 177 -6.26 4.81 5.27
N VAL A 178 -7.15 5.79 5.11
CA VAL A 178 -7.88 6.07 3.88
C VAL A 178 -7.27 7.31 3.22
N VAL A 179 -6.89 7.20 1.95
CA VAL A 179 -6.42 8.33 1.14
C VAL A 179 -7.59 8.88 0.35
N LYS A 180 -8.06 10.06 0.74
CA LYS A 180 -9.09 10.82 0.02
C LYS A 180 -8.45 11.46 -1.21
N PRO A 181 -8.85 11.08 -2.44
CA PRO A 181 -8.21 11.59 -3.64
C PRO A 181 -8.54 13.07 -3.85
N VAL A 182 -7.55 13.82 -4.31
CA VAL A 182 -7.68 15.22 -4.74
C VAL A 182 -7.53 15.31 -6.27
N GLU A 183 -6.71 14.45 -6.86
CA GLU A 183 -6.50 14.39 -8.31
C GLU A 183 -6.06 12.97 -8.70
N PHE A 184 -6.39 12.62 -9.94
CA PHE A 184 -5.98 11.40 -10.62
C PHE A 184 -5.26 11.80 -11.92
N GLU A 185 -4.21 11.06 -12.24
CA GLU A 185 -3.51 11.08 -13.53
C GLU A 185 -3.38 9.64 -14.06
#